data_AF-B6JC47-F1
#
_entry.id   AF-B6JC47-F1
#
_cell.length_a   1.000
_cell.length_b   1.000
_cell.length_c   1.000
_cell.angle_alpha   90.00
_cell.angle_beta   90.00
_cell.angle_gamma   90.00
#
_symmetry.space_group_name_H-M   'P 1'
#
loop_
_entity.id
_entity.type
_entity.pdbx_description
1 polymer ?
#
loop_
_entity_poly.entity_id
_entity_poly.type
_entity_poly.pdbx_seq_one_letter_code
_entity_poly.pdbx_strand_id
1 'polypeptide(L)'
;MQHFRIVMLALAVMLTASLAHAECMLPLPPDPPARAQNDGSVEPSVHAPPPRCLQWSDRCVQCRKGDDGAVLCSNIGPACQPDTVQCIQTAPDDEPKADPKADPDADRKTETGPRTSP
;
A
#
# COMPACT_ATOMS: atom_id res chain seq x y z
N MET A 1 36.88 53.92 -39.76
CA MET A 1 37.30 52.60 -39.19
C MET A 1 37.56 52.64 -37.69
N GLN A 2 38.19 53.71 -37.14
CA GLN A 2 38.54 53.79 -35.71
C GLN A 2 37.33 53.98 -34.78
N HIS A 3 36.35 54.80 -35.17
CA HIS A 3 35.11 55.00 -34.40
C HIS A 3 34.29 53.70 -34.27
N PHE A 4 34.22 52.90 -35.33
CA PHE A 4 33.56 51.58 -35.29
C PHE A 4 34.22 50.62 -34.30
N ARG A 5 35.56 50.63 -34.21
CA ARG A 5 36.30 49.79 -33.25
C ARG A 5 36.04 50.22 -31.80
N ILE A 6 35.96 51.52 -31.54
CA ILE A 6 35.68 52.06 -30.21
C ILE A 6 34.25 51.73 -29.77
N VAL A 7 33.28 51.87 -30.68
CA VAL A 7 31.88 51.52 -30.40
C VAL A 7 31.70 50.02 -30.12
N MET A 8 32.38 49.15 -30.89
CA MET A 8 32.33 47.70 -30.67
C MET A 8 32.98 47.28 -29.34
N LEU A 9 34.10 47.90 -28.96
CA LEU A 9 34.75 47.65 -27.66
C LEU A 9 33.87 48.11 -26.49
N ALA A 10 33.21 49.26 -26.60
CA ALA A 10 32.28 49.74 -25.59
C ALA A 10 31.06 48.81 -25.44
N LEU A 11 30.51 48.29 -26.54
CA LEU A 11 29.40 47.32 -26.51
C LEU A 11 29.82 46.00 -25.84
N ALA A 12 31.03 45.51 -26.13
CA ALA A 12 31.53 44.26 -25.56
C ALA A 12 31.76 44.34 -24.04
N VAL A 13 32.21 45.50 -23.53
CA VAL A 13 32.39 45.72 -22.08
C VAL A 13 31.05 45.83 -21.35
N MET A 14 30.00 46.35 -22.00
CA MET A 14 28.67 46.43 -21.39
C MET A 14 27.95 45.08 -21.31
N LEU A 15 28.32 44.11 -22.16
CA LEU A 15 27.68 42.78 -22.18
C LEU A 15 28.16 41.82 -21.10
N THR A 16 29.28 42.08 -20.42
CA THR A 16 29.88 41.15 -19.45
C THR A 16 29.38 41.36 -18.00
N ALA A 17 28.58 42.40 -17.75
CA ALA A 17 28.10 42.73 -16.39
C ALA A 17 26.78 42.05 -15.98
N SER A 18 26.18 41.20 -16.82
CA SER A 18 24.81 40.69 -16.60
C SER A 18 24.72 39.20 -16.20
N LEU A 19 25.79 38.58 -15.71
CA LEU A 19 25.80 37.16 -15.28
C LEU A 19 25.89 36.94 -13.77
N ALA A 20 25.61 37.95 -12.96
CA ALA A 20 25.37 37.77 -11.54
C ALA A 20 23.96 38.27 -11.22
N HIS A 21 23.29 37.60 -10.28
CA HIS A 21 21.96 37.90 -9.72
C HIS A 21 20.76 37.21 -10.40
N ALA A 22 20.62 35.90 -10.17
CA ALA A 22 19.30 35.29 -9.96
C ALA A 22 19.34 33.95 -9.18
N GLU A 23 20.26 33.76 -8.24
CA GLU A 23 20.01 32.81 -7.14
C GLU A 23 19.27 33.58 -6.03
N CYS A 24 18.04 33.94 -6.34
CA CYS A 24 17.04 34.24 -5.33
C CYS A 24 16.74 32.91 -4.64
N MET A 25 17.64 32.50 -3.74
CA MET A 25 17.38 31.45 -2.77
C MET A 25 16.16 31.90 -1.97
N LEU A 26 14.98 31.48 -2.40
CA LEU A 26 13.90 31.26 -1.45
C LEU A 26 14.52 30.37 -0.37
N PRO A 27 14.53 30.78 0.91
CA PRO A 27 14.82 29.84 1.97
C PRO A 27 13.77 28.75 1.85
N LEU A 28 14.17 27.56 1.35
CA LEU A 28 13.32 26.40 1.48
C LEU A 28 13.05 26.27 2.98
N PRO A 29 11.78 26.08 3.39
CA PRO A 29 11.51 25.70 4.77
C PRO A 29 12.42 24.50 5.08
N PRO A 30 13.05 24.45 6.26
CA PRO A 30 13.92 23.34 6.61
C PRO A 30 13.18 22.05 6.29
N ASP A 31 13.85 21.14 5.57
CA ASP A 31 13.29 19.81 5.31
C ASP A 31 12.71 19.31 6.64
N PRO A 32 11.42 18.93 6.70
CA PRO A 32 10.90 18.29 7.90
C PRO A 32 11.87 17.16 8.20
N PRO A 33 12.34 17.02 9.45
CA PRO A 33 13.41 16.08 9.77
C PRO A 33 13.06 14.78 9.09
N ALA A 34 13.90 14.36 8.12
CA ALA A 34 13.73 13.10 7.43
C ALA A 34 13.48 12.11 8.54
N ARG A 35 12.24 11.61 8.63
CA ARG A 35 11.86 10.67 9.68
C ARG A 35 12.95 9.63 9.63
N ALA A 36 13.77 9.59 10.67
CA ALA A 36 14.86 8.65 10.74
C ALA A 36 14.22 7.31 10.40
N GLN A 37 14.63 6.72 9.28
CA GLN A 37 14.27 5.35 8.98
C GLN A 37 14.89 4.59 10.13
N ASN A 38 14.07 4.33 11.16
CA ASN A 38 14.51 3.72 12.40
C ASN A 38 15.13 2.39 12.01
N ASP A 39 16.44 2.33 12.21
CA ASP A 39 17.23 1.13 12.30
C ASP A 39 16.47 0.11 13.18
N GLY A 40 15.97 -0.96 12.57
CA GLY A 40 15.45 -2.14 13.28
C GLY A 40 13.99 -2.15 13.75
N SER A 41 13.18 -1.10 13.53
CA SER A 41 11.73 -1.22 13.75
C SER A 41 11.09 -1.77 12.49
N VAL A 42 10.58 -3.01 12.54
CA VAL A 42 9.64 -3.53 11.52
C VAL A 42 8.35 -2.71 11.66
N GLU A 43 8.38 -1.46 11.21
CA GLU A 43 7.15 -0.74 10.93
C GLU A 43 6.43 -1.54 9.84
N PRO A 44 5.18 -1.98 10.07
CA PRO A 44 4.43 -2.71 9.08
C PRO A 44 4.24 -1.78 7.87
N SER A 45 5.07 -1.98 6.85
CA SER A 45 4.90 -1.32 5.57
C SER A 45 3.53 -1.69 5.02
N VAL A 46 2.78 -0.74 4.48
CA VAL A 46 1.49 -1.02 3.82
C VAL A 46 1.65 -1.99 2.64
N HIS A 47 2.87 -2.20 2.13
CA HIS A 47 3.17 -3.19 1.10
C HIS A 47 3.39 -4.60 1.63
N ALA A 48 3.52 -4.77 2.95
CA ALA A 48 3.61 -6.06 3.62
C ALA A 48 2.24 -6.42 4.24
N PRO A 49 1.59 -7.51 3.81
CA PRO A 49 0.35 -7.93 4.41
C PRO A 49 0.55 -8.35 5.87
N PRO A 50 -0.41 -8.04 6.77
CA PRO A 50 -0.51 -8.73 8.04
C PRO A 50 -0.61 -10.26 7.83
N PRO A 51 -0.17 -11.08 8.80
CA PRO A 51 -0.25 -12.53 8.70
C PRO A 51 -1.66 -13.00 8.33
N ARG A 52 -1.75 -13.91 7.35
CA ARG A 52 -3.00 -14.50 6.84
C ARG A 52 -4.01 -13.51 6.26
N CYS A 53 -3.62 -12.27 6.03
CA CYS A 53 -4.51 -11.25 5.50
C CYS A 53 -4.54 -11.26 3.96
N LEU A 54 -5.74 -11.28 3.39
CA LEU A 54 -6.01 -11.15 1.95
C LEU A 54 -6.26 -9.70 1.54
N GLN A 55 -6.80 -8.87 2.44
CA GLN A 55 -7.05 -7.45 2.19
C GLN A 55 -6.75 -6.62 3.44
N TRP A 56 -5.97 -5.55 3.33
CA TRP A 56 -5.57 -4.70 4.45
C TRP A 56 -5.50 -3.23 4.07
N SER A 57 -5.46 -2.35 5.06
CA SER A 57 -5.36 -0.91 4.86
C SER A 57 -4.69 -0.19 6.04
N ASP A 58 -3.93 0.85 5.74
CA ASP A 58 -3.41 1.85 6.69
C ASP A 58 -4.37 3.05 6.85
N ARG A 59 -5.67 2.86 6.54
CA ARG A 59 -6.74 3.86 6.36
C ARG A 59 -6.60 4.79 5.15
N CYS A 60 -5.47 4.81 4.46
CA CYS A 60 -5.23 5.68 3.31
C CYS A 60 -5.19 4.93 1.99
N VAL A 61 -4.59 3.75 2.04
CA VAL A 61 -4.39 2.85 0.92
C VAL A 61 -5.10 1.54 1.24
N GLN A 62 -5.83 1.01 0.28
CA GLN A 62 -6.40 -0.33 0.36
C GLN A 62 -5.57 -1.26 -0.50
N CYS A 63 -5.00 -2.28 0.12
CA CYS A 63 -4.21 -3.32 -0.55
C CYS A 63 -4.94 -4.66 -0.48
N ARG A 64 -4.77 -5.47 -1.53
CA ARG A 64 -5.23 -6.85 -1.58
C ARG A 64 -4.16 -7.76 -2.16
N LYS A 65 -4.16 -9.02 -1.72
CA LYS A 65 -3.38 -10.10 -2.31
C LYS A 65 -4.16 -10.69 -3.49
N GLY A 66 -3.57 -10.67 -4.68
CA GLY A 66 -4.06 -11.35 -5.86
C GLY A 66 -3.80 -12.85 -5.80
N ASP A 67 -4.48 -13.60 -6.66
CA ASP A 67 -4.36 -15.06 -6.76
C ASP A 67 -2.97 -15.51 -7.22
N ASP A 68 -2.27 -14.64 -7.96
CA ASP A 68 -0.88 -14.79 -8.38
C ASP A 68 0.14 -14.45 -7.27
N GLY A 69 -0.34 -14.08 -6.08
CA GLY A 69 0.47 -13.61 -4.97
C GLY A 69 0.93 -12.16 -5.10
N ALA A 70 0.56 -11.46 -6.18
CA ALA A 70 0.88 -10.04 -6.34
C ALA A 70 0.05 -9.19 -5.37
N VAL A 71 0.61 -8.07 -4.94
CA VAL A 71 -0.09 -7.10 -4.09
C VAL A 71 -0.57 -5.95 -4.96
N LEU A 72 -1.87 -5.68 -4.90
CA LEU A 72 -2.51 -4.56 -5.60
C LEU A 72 -3.02 -3.56 -4.57
N CYS A 73 -2.53 -2.33 -4.65
CA CYS A 73 -2.90 -1.25 -3.73
C CYS A 73 -3.57 -0.09 -4.49
N SER A 74 -4.50 0.60 -3.82
CA SER A 74 -5.04 1.87 -4.31
C SER A 74 -4.00 2.99 -4.24
N ASN A 75 -4.24 4.09 -4.95
CA ASN A 75 -3.43 5.30 -4.80
C ASN A 75 -3.77 6.03 -3.50
N ILE A 76 -2.77 6.71 -2.91
CA ILE A 76 -2.95 7.58 -1.74
C ILE A 76 -3.37 8.99 -2.16
N GLY A 77 -4.34 9.57 -1.44
CA GLY A 77 -4.72 10.97 -1.61
C GLY A 77 -3.77 11.92 -0.86
N PRO A 78 -3.56 13.16 -1.36
CA PRO A 78 -2.55 14.07 -0.79
C PRO A 78 -2.87 14.55 0.63
N ALA A 79 -4.13 14.47 1.06
CA ALA A 79 -4.55 14.86 2.42
C ALA A 79 -4.55 13.68 3.41
N CYS A 80 -4.27 12.46 2.95
CA CYS A 80 -4.38 11.29 3.80
C CYS A 80 -3.12 11.10 4.63
N GLN A 81 -3.30 10.89 5.93
CA GLN A 81 -2.22 10.57 6.85
C GLN A 81 -2.33 9.09 7.25
N PRO A 82 -1.36 8.24 6.86
CA PRO A 82 -1.37 6.81 7.18
C PRO A 82 -1.46 6.55 8.68
N ASP A 83 -2.18 5.49 9.03
CA ASP A 83 -2.33 4.95 10.38
C ASP A 83 -1.81 3.49 10.41
N THR A 84 -1.96 2.83 11.55
CA THR A 84 -1.57 1.43 11.72
C THR A 84 -2.29 0.53 10.71
N VAL A 85 -1.54 -0.35 10.05
CA VAL A 85 -2.08 -1.31 9.10
C VAL A 85 -3.05 -2.26 9.79
N GLN A 86 -4.27 -2.36 9.26
CA GLN A 86 -5.34 -3.23 9.74
C GLN A 86 -5.73 -4.25 8.67
N CYS A 87 -5.97 -5.48 9.10
CA CYS A 87 -6.55 -6.50 8.23
C CYS A 87 -8.06 -6.29 8.08
N ILE A 88 -8.53 -6.24 6.83
CA ILE A 88 -9.94 -6.12 6.45
C ILE A 88 -10.52 -7.51 6.15
N GLN A 89 -9.74 -8.37 5.47
CA GLN A 89 -10.16 -9.73 5.12
C GLN A 89 -9.05 -10.74 5.37
N THR A 90 -9.36 -11.80 6.11
CA THR A 90 -8.46 -12.92 6.39
C THR A 90 -8.70 -14.06 5.39
N ALA A 91 -7.66 -14.83 5.09
CA ALA A 91 -7.82 -16.08 4.37
C ALA A 91 -8.69 -17.05 5.19
N PRO A 92 -9.51 -17.90 4.54
CA PRO A 92 -10.23 -18.97 5.23
C PRO A 92 -9.25 -19.78 6.07
N ASP A 93 -9.66 -20.12 7.29
CA ASP A 93 -9.03 -21.20 8.03
C ASP A 93 -9.35 -22.51 7.31
N ASP A 94 -8.32 -23.29 6.98
CA ASP A 94 -8.46 -24.72 6.75
C ASP A 94 -8.81 -25.37 8.11
N GLU A 95 -9.94 -25.02 8.71
CA GLU A 95 -10.52 -25.84 9.75
C GLU A 95 -10.90 -27.16 9.09
N PRO A 96 -10.47 -28.32 9.65
CA PRO A 96 -10.99 -29.60 9.22
C PRO A 96 -12.50 -29.50 9.32
N LYS A 97 -13.18 -29.53 8.16
CA LYS A 97 -14.62 -29.63 8.05
C LYS A 97 -15.03 -30.73 9.02
N ALA A 98 -15.64 -30.34 10.14
CA ALA A 98 -16.22 -31.31 11.05
C ALA A 98 -17.18 -32.13 10.19
N ASP A 99 -16.84 -33.40 10.00
CA ASP A 99 -17.68 -34.36 9.31
C ASP A 99 -19.09 -34.18 9.87
N PRO A 100 -20.13 -33.99 9.03
CA PRO A 100 -21.50 -34.11 9.48
C PRO A 100 -21.60 -35.49 10.12
N LYS A 101 -21.61 -35.49 11.46
CA LYS A 101 -21.72 -36.65 12.33
C LYS A 101 -22.72 -37.60 11.69
N ALA A 102 -22.24 -38.79 11.30
CA ALA A 102 -23.07 -39.88 10.85
C ALA A 102 -24.23 -40.02 11.85
N ASP A 103 -25.45 -39.81 11.36
CA ASP A 103 -26.67 -40.06 12.10
C ASP A 103 -26.73 -41.59 12.34
N PRO A 104 -26.67 -42.07 13.60
CA PRO A 104 -26.71 -43.50 13.87
C PRO A 104 -28.13 -44.08 13.88
N ASP A 105 -29.17 -43.34 13.50
CA ASP A 105 -30.56 -43.76 13.69
C ASP A 105 -31.32 -44.11 12.38
N ALA A 106 -30.60 -44.55 11.34
CA ALA A 106 -31.22 -45.05 10.11
C ALA A 106 -31.46 -46.58 10.08
N ASP A 107 -31.20 -47.29 11.19
CA ASP A 107 -31.33 -48.76 11.27
C ASP A 107 -32.34 -49.19 12.35
N ARG A 108 -33.58 -48.67 12.27
CA ARG A 108 -34.70 -49.28 13.01
C ARG A 108 -36.05 -49.05 12.36
N LYS A 109 -36.22 -49.47 11.11
CA LYS A 109 -37.57 -49.81 10.62
C LYS A 109 -37.52 -50.79 9.46
N THR A 110 -37.10 -52.01 9.75
CA THR A 110 -37.47 -53.16 8.94
C THR A 110 -37.85 -54.29 9.89
N GLU A 111 -38.88 -55.03 9.51
CA GLU A 111 -39.48 -56.17 10.23
C GLU A 111 -40.55 -55.86 11.28
N THR A 112 -41.80 -55.71 10.83
CA THR A 112 -42.87 -56.57 11.38
C THR A 112 -43.99 -56.75 10.37
N GLY A 113 -44.03 -57.92 9.73
CA GLY A 113 -45.25 -58.56 9.26
C GLY A 113 -45.24 -60.03 9.72
N PRO A 114 -46.28 -60.80 9.45
CA PRO A 114 -47.63 -60.74 10.01
C PRO A 114 -47.84 -61.86 11.05
N ARG A 115 -48.83 -61.76 11.95
CA ARG A 115 -49.27 -62.93 12.73
C ARG A 115 -50.77 -62.91 13.04
N THR A 116 -51.46 -63.71 12.23
CA THR A 116 -52.69 -64.51 12.40
C THR A 116 -53.34 -64.51 13.79
N SER A 117 -54.63 -64.15 13.84
CA SER A 117 -55.53 -64.41 14.98
C SER A 117 -56.17 -65.80 14.90
N PRO A 118 -56.35 -66.51 16.03
CA PRO A 118 -57.35 -67.56 16.17
C PRO A 118 -58.75 -67.00 16.46
#